data_AF-A0AA37WPM8-F1
#
_entry.id   AF-A0AA37WPM8-F1
#
_cell.length_a   1.000
_cell.length_b   1.000
_cell.length_c   1.000
_cell.angle_alpha   90.00
_cell.angle_beta   90.00
_cell.angle_gamma   90.00
#
_symmetry.space_group_name_H-M   'P 1'
#
loop_
_entity.id
_entity.type
_entity.pdbx_description
1 polymer ?
#
loop_
_entity_poly.entity_id
_entity_poly.type
_entity_poly.pdbx_seq_one_letter_code
_entity_poly.pdbx_strand_id
1 'polypeptide(L)'
;MRYQALVAVVLAVTAQAAPARAQPQEQALALLRASSAQSAIITFCGKHYAIDGTTALRISQTARDVATEVLGQERAHAAFKDELARRYAEVKEVGEQQWCTDQRAVLSEGDVQIFKN
;
A
#
# COMPACT_ATOMS: atom_id res chain seq x y z
N MET A 1 -37.21 37.11 42.50
CA MET A 1 -36.37 36.31 43.39
C MET A 1 -35.32 35.60 42.55
N ARG A 2 -34.04 35.83 42.85
CA ARG A 2 -32.87 35.16 42.25
C ARG A 2 -32.81 33.72 42.75
N TYR A 3 -32.45 32.76 41.91
CA TYR A 3 -31.52 31.69 42.28
C TYR A 3 -30.81 31.16 41.04
N GLN A 4 -29.54 31.58 40.90
CA GLN A 4 -28.54 30.88 40.11
C GLN A 4 -28.22 29.56 40.82
N ALA A 5 -28.10 28.47 40.07
CA ALA A 5 -27.30 27.32 40.49
C ALA A 5 -26.58 26.77 39.25
N LEU A 6 -25.30 27.15 39.15
CA LEU A 6 -24.29 26.50 38.33
C LEU A 6 -24.21 25.02 38.74
N VAL A 7 -24.26 24.10 37.79
CA VAL A 7 -23.82 22.72 38.01
C VAL A 7 -22.73 22.40 37.00
N ALA A 8 -21.68 21.81 37.55
CA ALA A 8 -20.34 21.76 37.06
C ALA A 8 -20.13 20.79 35.87
N VAL A 9 -19.13 21.16 35.07
CA VAL A 9 -18.32 20.33 34.17
C VAL A 9 -17.92 19.00 34.82
N VAL A 10 -17.78 17.94 33.99
CA VAL A 10 -16.93 16.71 34.11
C VAL A 10 -17.66 15.62 33.29
N LEU A 11 -17.13 14.92 32.29
CA LEU A 11 -15.78 14.47 31.97
C LEU A 11 -15.63 14.31 30.44
N ALA A 12 -14.47 14.71 29.93
CA ALA A 12 -13.98 14.31 28.63
C ALA A 12 -13.79 12.78 28.59
N VAL A 13 -14.46 12.10 27.68
CA VAL A 13 -13.98 10.84 27.11
C VAL A 13 -13.76 11.12 25.63
N THR A 14 -12.65 11.80 25.32
CA THR A 14 -12.06 11.62 24.00
C THR A 14 -11.50 10.20 23.98
N ALA A 15 -12.30 9.27 23.48
CA ALA A 15 -11.81 7.97 23.05
C ALA A 15 -10.83 8.25 21.91
N GLN A 16 -9.56 8.47 22.27
CA GLN A 16 -8.46 8.45 21.34
C GLN A 16 -8.41 7.01 20.84
N ALA A 17 -8.96 6.77 19.66
CA ALA A 17 -8.81 5.51 18.95
C ALA A 17 -7.31 5.33 18.68
N ALA A 18 -6.62 4.64 19.58
CA ALA A 18 -5.27 4.19 19.33
C ALA A 18 -5.30 3.37 18.02
N PRO A 19 -4.36 3.57 17.09
CA PRO A 19 -4.32 2.79 15.87
C PRO A 19 -4.23 1.32 16.28
N ALA A 20 -5.22 0.53 15.89
CA ALA A 20 -5.17 -0.91 16.07
C ALA A 20 -3.89 -1.39 15.38
N ARG A 21 -2.94 -1.94 16.14
CA ARG A 21 -1.74 -2.54 15.56
C ARG A 21 -2.21 -3.68 14.67
N ALA A 22 -2.15 -3.48 13.35
CA ALA A 22 -2.47 -4.52 12.39
C ALA A 22 -1.67 -5.78 12.73
N GLN A 23 -2.30 -6.95 12.67
CA GLN A 23 -1.62 -8.20 13.00
C GLN A 23 -0.45 -8.40 12.02
N PRO A 24 0.67 -9.02 12.44
CA PRO A 24 1.84 -9.21 11.58
C PRO A 24 1.50 -9.85 10.22
N GLN A 25 0.53 -10.77 10.18
CA GLN A 25 0.06 -11.40 8.95
C GLN A 25 -0.63 -10.42 7.99
N GLU A 26 -1.42 -9.49 8.51
CA GLU A 26 -2.09 -8.47 7.68
C GLU A 26 -1.08 -7.50 7.08
N GLN A 27 -0.07 -7.12 7.87
CA GLN A 27 1.05 -6.29 7.40
C GLN A 27 1.85 -7.02 6.32
N ALA A 28 2.13 -8.32 6.49
CA ALA A 28 2.79 -9.12 5.47
C ALA A 28 1.98 -9.20 4.17
N LEU A 29 0.66 -9.36 4.24
CA LEU A 29 -0.21 -9.32 3.06
C LEU A 29 -0.22 -7.94 2.40
N ALA A 30 -0.18 -6.85 3.17
CA ALA A 30 -0.05 -5.50 2.63
C ALA A 30 1.29 -5.28 1.90
N LEU A 31 2.39 -5.86 2.41
CA LEU A 31 3.68 -5.85 1.73
C LEU A 31 3.62 -6.60 0.40
N LEU A 32 2.93 -7.75 0.34
CA LEU A 32 2.74 -8.49 -0.91
C LEU A 32 1.89 -7.72 -1.94
N ARG A 33 0.87 -6.98 -1.48
CA ARG A 33 0.12 -6.04 -2.33
C ARG A 33 1.03 -4.98 -2.93
N ALA A 34 1.84 -4.32 -2.11
CA ALA A 34 2.78 -3.30 -2.57
C ALA A 34 3.80 -3.90 -3.55
N SER A 35 4.39 -5.05 -3.22
CA SER A 35 5.33 -5.77 -4.09
C SER A 35 4.70 -6.11 -5.45
N SER A 36 3.46 -6.60 -5.48
CA SER A 36 2.76 -6.90 -6.74
C SER A 36 2.53 -5.66 -7.59
N ALA A 37 2.26 -4.51 -6.96
CA ALA A 37 2.11 -3.24 -7.66
C ALA A 37 3.43 -2.81 -8.30
N GLN A 38 4.54 -2.92 -7.58
CA GLN A 38 5.89 -2.64 -8.10
C GLN A 38 6.24 -3.54 -9.30
N SER A 39 5.94 -4.84 -9.20
CA SER A 39 6.16 -5.76 -10.32
C SER A 39 5.32 -5.39 -11.55
N ALA A 40 4.03 -5.06 -11.36
CA ALA A 40 3.18 -4.60 -12.45
C ALA A 40 3.65 -3.26 -13.06
N ILE A 41 4.14 -2.32 -12.25
CA ILE A 41 4.73 -1.05 -12.73
C ILE A 41 5.94 -1.32 -13.61
N ILE A 42 6.86 -2.19 -13.17
CA ILE A 42 8.04 -2.57 -13.97
C ILE A 42 7.62 -3.19 -15.31
N THR A 43 6.59 -4.05 -15.29
CA THR A 43 6.12 -4.75 -16.49
C THR A 43 5.43 -3.81 -17.49
N PHE A 44 4.52 -2.95 -17.03
CA PHE A 44 3.61 -2.23 -17.93
C PHE A 44 3.96 -0.75 -18.12
N CYS A 45 4.57 -0.09 -17.13
CA CYS A 45 4.70 1.37 -17.15
C CYS A 45 5.97 1.88 -17.80
N GLY A 46 7.01 1.05 -17.92
CA GLY A 46 8.28 1.45 -18.54
C GLY A 46 8.16 1.84 -20.02
N LYS A 47 7.07 1.45 -20.69
CA LYS A 47 6.79 1.84 -22.08
C LYS A 47 6.12 3.22 -22.22
N HIS A 48 5.56 3.73 -21.13
CA HIS A 48 4.79 4.98 -21.10
C HIS A 48 5.52 6.09 -20.34
N TYR A 49 6.32 5.72 -19.34
CA TYR A 49 7.01 6.64 -18.45
C TYR A 49 8.43 6.14 -18.13
N ALA A 50 9.33 7.08 -17.89
CA ALA A 50 10.64 6.77 -17.35
C ALA A 50 10.49 6.27 -15.90
N ILE A 51 10.99 5.08 -15.62
CA ILE A 51 10.92 4.45 -14.30
C ILE A 51 12.33 4.11 -13.77
N ASP A 52 12.52 4.21 -12.46
CA ASP A 52 13.62 3.55 -11.76
C ASP A 52 13.25 2.10 -11.47
N GLY A 53 13.37 1.25 -12.50
CA GLY A 53 13.08 -0.18 -12.38
C GLY A 53 13.94 -0.90 -11.34
N THR A 54 15.17 -0.43 -11.09
CA THR A 54 16.08 -1.03 -10.11
C THR A 54 15.58 -0.78 -8.69
N THR A 55 15.20 0.46 -8.38
CA THR A 55 14.62 0.81 -7.07
C THR A 55 13.28 0.09 -6.87
N ALA A 56 12.43 0.08 -7.90
CA ALA A 56 11.15 -0.62 -7.83
C ALA A 56 11.31 -2.13 -7.57
N LEU A 57 12.28 -2.77 -8.25
CA LEU A 57 12.58 -4.19 -8.07
C LEU A 57 13.07 -4.47 -6.65
N ARG A 58 13.98 -3.65 -6.13
CA ARG A 58 14.51 -3.81 -4.77
C ARG A 58 13.41 -3.70 -3.71
N ILE A 59 12.52 -2.71 -3.84
CA ILE A 59 11.36 -2.56 -2.93
C ILE A 59 10.47 -3.79 -2.98
N SER A 60 10.18 -4.28 -4.20
CA SER A 60 9.37 -5.48 -4.39
C SER A 60 10.00 -6.71 -3.73
N GLN A 61 11.31 -6.92 -3.90
CA GLN A 61 12.05 -8.03 -3.31
C GLN A 61 12.04 -7.95 -1.77
N THR A 62 12.42 -6.81 -1.20
CA THR A 62 12.44 -6.63 0.25
C THR A 62 11.07 -6.84 0.89
N ALA A 63 9.99 -6.33 0.27
CA ALA A 63 8.63 -6.55 0.75
C ALA A 63 8.24 -8.04 0.74
N ARG A 64 8.67 -8.79 -0.28
CA ARG A 64 8.43 -10.25 -0.37
C ARG A 64 9.25 -11.03 0.64
N ASP A 65 10.49 -10.65 0.88
CA ASP A 65 11.36 -11.32 1.85
C ASP A 65 10.76 -11.17 3.26
N VAL A 66 10.38 -9.96 3.65
CA VAL A 66 9.73 -9.70 4.95
C VAL A 66 8.41 -10.46 5.08
N ALA A 67 7.58 -10.47 4.02
CA ALA A 67 6.33 -11.22 4.05
C ALA A 67 6.55 -12.74 4.14
N THR A 68 7.63 -13.24 3.54
CA THR A 68 8.01 -14.66 3.58
C THR A 68 8.42 -15.09 4.99
N GLU A 69 9.17 -14.25 5.71
CA GLU A 69 9.53 -14.51 7.12
C GLU A 69 8.30 -14.61 8.02
N VAL A 70 7.25 -13.84 7.74
CA VAL A 70 6.04 -13.81 8.57
C VAL A 70 5.03 -14.89 8.19
N LEU A 71 4.83 -15.15 6.90
CA LEU A 71 3.78 -16.03 6.38
C LEU A 71 4.27 -17.45 6.06
N GLY A 72 5.58 -17.63 5.91
CA GLY A 72 6.19 -18.81 5.30
C GLY A 72 6.17 -18.74 3.76
N GLN A 73 7.13 -19.41 3.13
CA GLN A 73 7.38 -19.32 1.69
C GLN A 73 6.17 -19.68 0.82
N GLU A 74 5.51 -20.81 1.10
CA GLU A 74 4.36 -21.27 0.30
C GLU A 74 3.20 -20.26 0.32
N ARG A 75 2.83 -19.79 1.51
CA ARG A 75 1.73 -18.84 1.68
C ARG A 75 2.08 -17.48 1.09
N ALA A 76 3.30 -16.99 1.29
CA ALA A 76 3.75 -15.73 0.72
C ALA A 76 3.78 -15.78 -0.81
N HIS A 77 4.26 -16.88 -1.40
CA HIS A 77 4.28 -17.07 -2.84
C HIS A 77 2.86 -17.14 -3.43
N ALA A 78 1.96 -17.92 -2.83
CA ALA A 78 0.57 -18.00 -3.28
C ALA A 78 -0.11 -16.62 -3.24
N ALA A 79 -0.01 -15.92 -2.10
CA ALA A 79 -0.60 -14.59 -1.94
C ALA A 79 0.00 -13.58 -2.94
N PHE A 80 1.31 -13.56 -3.14
CA PHE A 80 1.94 -12.69 -4.13
C PHE A 80 1.43 -12.97 -5.56
N LYS A 81 1.32 -14.24 -5.93
CA LYS A 81 0.83 -14.66 -7.25
C LYS A 81 -0.61 -14.22 -7.47
N ASP A 82 -1.46 -14.36 -6.46
CA ASP A 82 -2.86 -13.91 -6.53
C ASP A 82 -2.94 -12.38 -6.68
N GLU A 83 -2.12 -11.63 -5.92
CA GLU A 83 -2.08 -10.17 -6.06
C GLU A 83 -1.57 -9.73 -7.43
N LEU A 84 -0.54 -10.40 -7.96
CA LEU A 84 0.00 -10.11 -9.27
C LEU A 84 -1.03 -10.40 -10.37
N ALA A 85 -1.75 -11.53 -10.28
CA ALA A 85 -2.82 -11.86 -11.22
C ALA A 85 -3.95 -10.80 -11.19
N ARG A 86 -4.35 -10.34 -10.00
CA ARG A 86 -5.31 -9.24 -9.88
C ARG A 86 -4.79 -7.96 -10.53
N ARG A 87 -3.53 -7.58 -10.29
CA ARG A 87 -2.92 -6.38 -10.91
C ARG A 87 -2.95 -6.48 -12.44
N TYR A 88 -2.67 -7.65 -13.01
CA TYR A 88 -2.71 -7.84 -14.46
C TYR A 88 -4.13 -7.73 -15.01
N ALA A 89 -5.13 -8.24 -14.30
CA ALA A 89 -6.53 -8.08 -14.67
C ALA A 89 -6.96 -6.61 -14.62
N GLU A 90 -6.56 -5.88 -13.57
CA GLU A 90 -6.82 -4.44 -13.41
C GLU A 90 -6.21 -3.61 -14.55
N VAL A 91 -4.94 -3.89 -14.89
CA VAL A 91 -4.26 -3.27 -16.03
C VAL A 91 -5.00 -3.54 -17.35
N LYS A 92 -5.50 -4.76 -17.54
CA LYS A 92 -6.26 -5.14 -18.73
C LYS A 92 -7.61 -4.43 -18.79
N GLU A 93 -8.29 -4.28 -17.67
CA GLU A 93 -9.61 -3.64 -17.57
C GLU A 93 -9.52 -2.12 -17.79
N VAL A 94 -8.60 -1.46 -17.08
CA VAL A 94 -8.43 0.00 -17.12
C VAL A 94 -7.68 0.46 -18.37
N GLY A 95 -6.82 -0.39 -18.91
CA GLY A 95 -5.89 -0.07 -19.98
C GLY A 95 -4.55 0.45 -19.44
N GLU A 96 -3.46 -0.02 -20.04
CA GLU A 96 -2.10 0.18 -19.51
C GLU A 96 -1.71 1.66 -19.30
N GLN A 97 -2.01 2.54 -20.26
CA GLN A 97 -1.66 3.97 -20.16
C GLN A 97 -2.36 4.63 -18.98
N GLN A 98 -3.67 4.40 -18.84
CA GLN A 98 -4.46 5.01 -17.77
C GLN A 98 -4.01 4.46 -16.42
N TRP A 99 -3.89 3.13 -16.30
CA TRP A 99 -3.42 2.50 -15.07
C TRP A 99 -2.06 3.05 -14.62
N CYS A 100 -1.09 3.18 -15.54
CA CYS A 100 0.22 3.74 -15.22
C CYS A 100 0.18 5.23 -14.85
N THR A 101 -0.75 5.99 -15.43
CA THR A 101 -0.98 7.40 -15.06
C THR A 101 -1.48 7.50 -13.63
N ASP A 102 -2.40 6.63 -13.24
CA ASP A 102 -2.94 6.57 -11.88
C ASP A 102 -1.85 6.15 -10.87
N GLN A 103 -1.05 5.13 -11.19
CA GLN A 103 0.08 4.73 -10.35
C GLN A 103 1.10 5.87 -10.18
N ARG A 104 1.40 6.60 -11.27
CA ARG A 104 2.31 7.74 -11.22
C ARG A 104 1.77 8.83 -10.31
N ALA A 105 0.50 9.19 -10.45
CA ALA A 105 -0.13 10.21 -9.60
C ALA A 105 0.00 9.87 -8.11
N VAL A 106 -0.29 8.62 -7.73
CA VAL A 106 -0.18 8.16 -6.33
C VAL A 106 1.26 8.14 -5.83
N LEU A 107 2.21 7.68 -6.65
CA LEU A 107 3.59 7.48 -6.22
C LEU A 107 4.48 8.73 -6.34
N SER A 108 4.04 9.75 -7.07
CA SER A 108 4.75 11.04 -7.17
C SER A 108 4.66 11.89 -5.90
N GLU A 109 3.74 11.57 -4.99
CA GLU A 109 3.60 12.26 -3.69
C GLU A 109 4.52 11.67 -2.60
N GLY A 110 5.18 10.54 -2.85
CA GLY A 110 6.02 9.85 -1.88
C GLY A 110 7.50 10.25 -1.92
N ASP A 111 8.21 9.97 -0.82
CA ASP A 111 9.66 10.21 -0.69
C ASP A 111 10.51 9.39 -1.67
N VAL A 112 9.98 8.26 -2.16
CA VAL A 112 10.67 7.37 -3.08
C VAL A 112 10.11 7.54 -4.50
N GLN A 113 10.87 8.21 -5.35
CA GLN A 113 10.49 8.45 -6.74
C GLN A 113 10.78 7.24 -7.63
N ILE A 114 9.74 6.44 -7.89
CA ILE A 114 9.79 5.33 -8.86
C ILE A 114 9.62 5.86 -10.29
N PHE A 115 8.68 6.79 -10.48
CA PHE A 115 8.50 7.49 -11.74
C PHE A 115 9.43 8.69 -11.80
N LYS A 116 10.21 8.78 -12.86
CA LYS A 116 11.13 9.88 -13.11
C LYS A 116 10.40 11.02 -13.81
N ASN A 117 10.88 12.24 -13.61
CA ASN A 117 10.39 13.44 -14.31
C ASN A 117 10.81 13.44 -15.77
#